data_AF-A0A931WR43-F1
#
_entry.id   AF-A0A931WR43-F1
#
_cell.length_a   1.000
_cell.length_b   1.000
_cell.length_c   1.000
_cell.angle_alpha   90.00
_cell.angle_beta   90.00
_cell.angle_gamma   90.00
#
_symmetry.space_group_name_H-M   'P 1'
#
loop_
_entity.id
_entity.type
_entity.pdbx_description
1 polymer ?
#
loop_
_entity_poly.entity_id
_entity_poly.type
_entity_poly.pdbx_seq_one_letter_code
_entity_poly.pdbx_strand_id
1 'polypeptide(L)' 'MEKFTETVRNSADIVRVVSDYVSLKGAGNTLKGLCPFHSEKTPSFTVHRDKQFFHCFGCGVGGDVFEFVK' A
#
# COMPACT_ATOMS: atom_id res chain seq x y z
N MET A 1 -3.03 -25.59 -3.11
CA MET A 1 -2.64 -24.73 -1.97
C MET A 1 -2.85 -23.24 -2.23
N GLU A 2 -3.39 -22.84 -3.40
CA GLU A 2 -3.55 -21.42 -3.79
C GLU A 2 -4.77 -20.72 -3.16
N LYS A 3 -5.81 -21.48 -2.78
CA LYS A 3 -7.06 -20.91 -2.25
C LYS A 3 -6.89 -20.09 -0.97
N PHE A 4 -5.99 -20.51 -0.06
CA PHE A 4 -5.87 -19.85 1.24
C PHE A 4 -5.22 -18.47 1.12
N THR A 5 -4.08 -18.37 0.43
CA THR A 5 -3.38 -17.09 0.22
C THR A 5 -4.25 -16.08 -0.51
N GLU A 6 -5.01 -16.51 -1.52
CA GLU A 6 -5.95 -15.64 -2.23
C GLU A 6 -7.10 -15.18 -1.32
N THR A 7 -7.65 -16.07 -0.50
CA THR A 7 -8.68 -15.73 0.48
C THR A 7 -8.18 -14.68 1.47
N VAL A 8 -6.95 -14.84 1.96
CA VAL A 8 -6.31 -13.87 2.86
C VAL A 8 -6.10 -12.54 2.14
N ARG A 9 -5.57 -12.55 0.90
CA ARG A 9 -5.40 -11.33 0.08
C ARG A 9 -6.70 -10.55 -0.06
N ASN A 10 -7.76 -11.24 -0.46
CA ASN A 10 -9.06 -10.63 -0.74
C ASN A 10 -9.78 -10.13 0.52
N SER A 11 -9.40 -10.65 1.69
CA SER A 11 -9.96 -10.24 2.99
C SER A 11 -9.18 -9.12 3.65
N ALA A 12 -7.95 -8.86 3.21
CA ALA A 12 -7.10 -7.83 3.78
C ALA A 12 -7.45 -6.46 3.18
N ASP A 13 -7.54 -5.43 4.03
CA ASP A 13 -7.61 -4.05 3.58
C ASP A 13 -6.21 -3.42 3.60
N ILE A 14 -5.63 -3.22 2.41
CA ILE A 14 -4.30 -2.65 2.28
C ILE A 14 -4.20 -1.24 2.90
N VAL A 15 -5.30 -0.46 2.89
CA VAL A 15 -5.28 0.88 3.50
C VAL A 15 -5.07 0.76 5.00
N ARG A 16 -5.76 -0.19 5.64
CA ARG A 16 -5.60 -0.43 7.07
C ARG A 16 -4.18 -0.91 7.40
N VAL A 17 -3.69 -1.92 6.68
CA VAL A 17 -2.35 -2.48 6.92
C VAL A 17 -1.26 -1.42 6.75
N VAL A 18 -1.31 -0.64 5.67
CA VAL A 18 -0.31 0.42 5.43
C VAL A 18 -0.41 1.55 6.44
N SER A 19 -1.62 1.92 6.88
CA SER A 19 -1.83 3.03 7.82
C SER A 19 -1.20 2.78 9.19
N ASP A 20 -0.91 1.52 9.53
CA ASP A 20 -0.17 1.17 10.75
C ASP A 20 1.32 1.57 10.68
N TYR A 21 1.87 1.78 9.47
CA TYR A 21 3.29 2.10 9.25
C TYR A 21 3.52 3.48 8.63
N VAL A 22 2.57 3.96 7.83
CA VAL A 22 2.70 5.19 7.04
C VAL A 22 1.54 6.12 7.36
N SER A 23 1.88 7.37 7.71
CA SER A 23 0.88 8.44 7.81
C SER A 23 0.35 8.81 6.42
N LEU A 24 -0.82 8.28 6.09
CA LEU A 24 -1.50 8.53 4.82
C LEU A 24 -2.45 9.73 4.91
N LYS A 25 -2.48 10.54 3.86
CA LYS A 25 -3.43 11.66 3.67
C LYS A 25 -4.08 11.54 2.30
N GLY A 26 -5.37 11.86 2.21
CA GLY A 26 -6.10 11.87 0.96
C GLY A 26 -7.61 11.84 1.17
N ALA A 27 -8.35 12.27 0.15
CA ALA A 27 -9.80 12.14 0.08
C ALA A 27 -10.15 11.25 -1.12
N GLY A 28 -11.17 10.41 -0.98
CA GLY A 28 -11.58 9.47 -2.02
C GLY A 28 -10.70 8.23 -2.10
N ASN A 29 -10.55 7.67 -3.31
CA ASN A 29 -10.03 6.30 -3.53
C ASN A 29 -8.52 6.15 -3.47
N THR A 30 -7.79 7.25 -3.30
CA THR A 30 -6.32 7.25 -3.31
C THR A 30 -5.82 7.99 -2.08
N LEU A 31 -4.89 7.37 -1.35
CA LEU A 31 -4.21 8.00 -0.23
C LEU A 31 -2.71 8.09 -0.51
N LYS A 32 -2.06 9.10 0.06
CA LYS A 32 -0.65 9.39 -0.22
C LYS A 32 0.15 9.63 1.07
N GLY A 33 1.40 9.20 1.09
CA GLY A 33 2.33 9.39 2.20
C GLY A 33 3.79 9.40 1.75
N LEU A 34 4.70 9.50 2.71
CA LEU A 34 6.12 9.25 2.47
C LEU A 34 6.36 7.75 2.32
N CYS A 35 7.23 7.36 1.41
CA CYS A 35 7.56 5.97 1.17
C CYS A 35 8.35 5.38 2.36
N PRO A 36 7.92 4.22 2.90
CA PRO A 36 8.69 3.54 3.94
C PRO A 36 9.90 2.78 3.37
N PHE A 37 9.97 2.61 2.05
CA PHE A 37 11.01 1.80 1.38
C PHE A 37 12.21 2.60 0.88
N HIS A 38 12.13 3.94 0.87
CA HIS A 38 13.27 4.79 0.56
C HIS A 38 13.14 6.15 1.25
N SER A 39 14.28 6.78 1.53
CA SER A 39 14.29 8.08 2.18
C SER A 39 13.94 9.19 1.18
N GLU A 40 12.83 9.88 1.41
CA GLU A 40 12.38 11.03 0.62
C GLU A 40 11.80 12.15 1.48
N LYS A 41 11.74 13.37 0.94
CA LYS A 41 11.14 14.55 1.61
C LYS A 41 9.75 14.90 1.08
N THR A 42 9.43 14.46 -0.13
CA THR A 42 8.16 14.72 -0.81
C THR A 42 7.38 13.42 -0.87
N PRO A 43 6.08 13.38 -0.49
CA PRO A 43 5.27 12.18 -0.62
C PRO A 43 5.29 11.65 -2.06
N SER A 44 5.72 10.40 -2.27
CA SER A 44 5.57 9.71 -3.55
C SER A 44 4.86 8.35 -3.42
N PHE A 45 4.63 7.90 -2.19
CA PHE A 45 3.96 6.64 -1.90
C PHE A 45 2.44 6.80 -1.94
N THR A 46 1.77 5.94 -2.70
CA THR A 46 0.34 6.03 -3.01
C THR A 46 -0.34 4.69 -2.77
N VAL A 47 -1.48 4.69 -2.09
CA VAL A 47 -2.33 3.51 -1.84
C VAL A 47 -3.67 3.71 -2.53
N HIS A 48 -4.08 2.74 -3.33
CA HIS A 48 -5.37 2.72 -4.01
C HIS A 48 -6.35 1.81 -3.28
N ARG A 49 -7.36 2.38 -2.61
CA ARG A 49 -8.33 1.64 -1.79
C ARG A 49 -9.11 0.61 -2.61
N ASP A 50 -9.70 1.02 -3.73
CA ASP A 50 -10.60 0.13 -4.48
C ASP A 50 -9.85 -1.00 -5.20
N LYS A 51 -8.63 -0.70 -5.64
CA LYS A 51 -7.79 -1.65 -6.38
C LYS A 51 -6.87 -2.47 -5.47
N GLN A 52 -6.88 -2.19 -4.16
CA GLN A 52 -6.12 -2.91 -3.13
C GLN A 52 -4.63 -3.10 -3.45
N PHE A 53 -3.96 -2.04 -3.92
CA PHE A 53 -2.52 -2.04 -4.20
C PHE A 53 -1.86 -0.71 -3.81
N PHE A 54 -0.54 -0.72 -3.68
CA PHE A 54 0.28 0.47 -3.49
C PHE A 54 1.29 0.65 -4.62
N HIS A 55 1.73 1.89 -4.82
CA HIS A 55 2.86 2.21 -5.67
C HIS A 55 3.59 3.45 -5.16
N CYS A 56 4.91 3.40 -5.20
CA CYS A 56 5.77 4.54 -4.94
C CYS A 56 6.34 5.08 -6.25
N PHE A 57 5.92 6.28 -6.62
CA PHE A 57 6.40 6.94 -7.84
C PHE A 57 7.85 7.44 -7.75
N GLY A 58 8.46 7.43 -6.56
CA GLY A 58 9.85 7.85 -6.34
C GLY A 58 10.88 6.74 -6.55
N CYS A 59 10.57 5.50 -6.11
CA CYS A 59 11.49 4.36 -6.21
C CYS A 59 10.94 3.16 -6.99
N GLY A 60 9.70 3.23 -7.47
CA GLY A 60 9.08 2.21 -8.33
C GLY A 60 8.50 0.99 -7.60
N VAL A 61 8.76 0.82 -6.31
CA VAL A 61 8.18 -0.28 -5.52
C VAL A 61 6.65 -0.21 -5.52
N GLY A 62 6.00 -1.36 -5.63
CA GLY A 62 4.56 -1.47 -5.65
C GLY A 62 4.14 -2.94 -5.58
N GLY A 63 2.86 -3.16 -5.26
CA GLY A 63 2.30 -4.49 -5.13
C GLY A 63 1.04 -4.49 -4.25
N ASP A 64 0.64 -5.69 -3.83
CA ASP A 64 -0.48 -5.92 -2.93
C ASP A 64 -0.03 -5.86 -1.45
N VAL A 65 -0.93 -6.26 -0.55
CA VAL A 65 -0.70 -6.27 0.89
C VAL A 65 0.49 -7.16 1.30
N PHE A 66 0.73 -8.26 0.59
CA PHE A 66 1.85 -9.15 0.86
C PHE A 66 3.17 -8.55 0.41
N GLU A 67 3.24 -7.92 -0.78
CA GLU A 67 4.46 -7.20 -1.19
C GLU A 67 4.79 -6.05 -0.26
N PHE A 68 3.80 -5.44 0.41
CA PHE A 68 4.05 -4.38 1.38
C PHE A 68 4.71 -4.89 2.67
N VAL A 69 4.29 -6.06 3.17
CA VAL A 69 4.72 -6.60 4.46
C VAL A 69 5.98 -7.48 4.35
N LYS A 70 6.34 -7.93 3.15
CA LYS A 70 7.46 -8.83 2.89
C LYS A 70 8.83 -8.23 3.19
#